data_AF-A0A662WC83-F1
#
_entry.id   AF-A0A662WC83-F1
#
_cell.length_a   1.000
_cell.length_b   1.000
_cell.length_c   1.000
_cell.angle_alpha   90.00
_cell.angle_beta   90.00
_cell.angle_gamma   90.00
#
_symmetry.space_group_name_H-M   'P 1'
#
loop_
_entity.id
_entity.type
_entity.pdbx_description
1 polymer ?
#
loop_
_entity_poly.entity_id
_entity_poly.type
_entity_poly.pdbx_seq_one_letter_code
_entity_poly.pdbx_strand_id
1 'polypeptide(L)'
;MLFVLGAYGFPSSLWSAQSSSCPVAASALPLDHLATTAAVNSDDVDYGKDAPKEGDAEHATSLHAKETAMQWLSCCEKHGDTRDMIAVLDALLPVALLSQHDPKPEVAVQAKNVTDAVSSSLRMYFVPRDEMGERNLDSLFALLERLSTSQIWKTRGAVLRFMMTFAFYHWVFFSSELKQRIHALVSAFLTDEQREVQAMAKYALRSLIHNEQPAVVEAMSVRLTLNAQQARTKFPKLQRRCQRLEADHAPEEELENARQRVRAIEAEMTKSVLGLSAIVLAFPHDVPDFVPPMFEELGRFLYLKKSSSTVSYLEKAVKETLLDFKRTHQDNWLETKTKFSRAQLDVIEDVAIAPSYFS
;
A
#
# COMPACT_ATOMS: atom_id res chain seq x y z
N MET A 1 -29.02 14.42 -7.04
CA MET A 1 -30.10 15.17 -7.73
C MET A 1 -29.42 16.37 -8.38
N LEU A 2 -29.31 16.50 -9.69
CA LEU A 2 -30.35 16.55 -10.70
C LEU A 2 -29.86 15.91 -12.02
N PHE A 3 -30.56 14.86 -12.46
CA PHE A 3 -30.68 14.50 -13.86
C PHE A 3 -31.81 15.36 -14.45
N VAL A 4 -31.57 16.10 -15.54
CA VAL A 4 -32.62 16.48 -16.48
C VAL A 4 -32.09 16.36 -17.91
N LEU A 5 -32.84 15.56 -18.67
CA LEU A 5 -32.73 15.27 -20.09
C LEU A 5 -32.81 16.52 -20.96
N GLY A 6 -31.92 16.61 -21.94
CA GLY A 6 -32.07 17.46 -23.13
C GLY A 6 -31.86 16.59 -24.37
N ALA A 7 -32.93 15.97 -24.86
CA ALA A 7 -32.94 15.30 -26.16
C ALA A 7 -32.94 16.38 -27.26
N TYR A 8 -31.78 16.66 -27.83
CA TYR A 8 -31.66 17.29 -29.15
C TYR A 8 -31.08 16.26 -30.11
N GLY A 9 -31.94 15.78 -31.01
CA GLY A 9 -31.55 14.91 -32.11
C GLY A 9 -30.60 15.66 -33.04
N PHE A 10 -29.34 15.27 -33.05
CA PHE A 10 -28.42 15.63 -34.13
C PHE A 10 -28.60 14.63 -35.28
N PRO A 11 -28.75 15.08 -36.53
CA PRO A 11 -28.82 14.19 -37.68
C PRO A 11 -27.51 13.41 -37.80
N SER A 12 -27.64 12.08 -37.87
CA SER A 12 -26.56 11.09 -37.88
C SER A 12 -25.76 11.02 -39.19
N SER A 13 -25.65 12.12 -39.94
CA SER A 13 -25.08 12.12 -41.31
C SER A 13 -23.93 13.11 -41.54
N LEU A 14 -23.27 13.60 -40.50
CA LEU A 14 -22.13 14.53 -40.65
C LEU A 14 -20.81 14.07 -40.01
N TRP A 15 -20.74 12.84 -39.49
CA TRP A 15 -19.48 12.25 -39.02
C TRP A 15 -18.96 11.24 -40.03
N SER A 16 -18.60 11.72 -41.22
CA SER A 16 -17.72 11.00 -42.15
C SER A 16 -16.37 11.70 -42.31
N ALA A 17 -15.87 12.32 -41.24
CA ALA A 17 -14.44 12.52 -41.12
C ALA A 17 -13.88 11.20 -40.61
N GLN A 18 -13.29 10.41 -41.51
CA GLN A 18 -12.35 9.36 -41.16
C GLN A 18 -11.20 10.01 -40.36
N SER A 19 -11.36 10.20 -39.05
CA SER A 19 -10.20 10.18 -38.18
C SER A 19 -9.76 8.72 -38.15
N SER A 20 -8.91 8.35 -39.10
CA SER A 20 -8.09 7.15 -38.97
C SER A 20 -7.16 7.38 -37.79
N SER A 21 -7.68 7.23 -36.56
CA SER A 21 -6.85 6.98 -35.39
C SER A 21 -6.16 5.67 -35.72
N CYS A 22 -4.91 5.74 -36.17
CA CYS A 22 -4.07 4.57 -36.23
C CYS A 22 -4.03 4.07 -34.78
N PRO A 23 -4.64 2.91 -34.45
CA PRO A 23 -4.56 2.42 -33.08
C PRO A 23 -3.07 2.32 -32.73
N VAL A 24 -2.68 2.67 -31.51
CA VAL A 24 -1.28 2.57 -31.05
C VAL A 24 -0.70 1.18 -31.35
N ALA A 25 -1.54 0.14 -31.39
CA ALA A 25 -1.20 -1.21 -31.82
C ALA A 25 -0.68 -1.33 -33.28
N ALA A 26 -0.99 -0.39 -34.17
CA ALA A 26 -0.50 -0.32 -35.55
C ALA A 26 0.74 0.57 -35.71
N SER A 27 1.18 1.25 -34.65
CA SER A 27 2.41 2.03 -34.63
C SER A 27 3.58 1.14 -34.18
N ALA A 28 4.64 1.08 -34.99
CA ALA A 28 5.90 0.39 -34.69
C ALA A 28 6.71 1.16 -33.63
N LEU A 29 6.06 1.52 -32.52
CA LEU A 29 6.71 2.24 -31.43
C LEU A 29 7.75 1.32 -30.78
N PRO A 30 8.99 1.78 -30.57
CA PRO A 30 10.06 0.97 -30.00
C PRO A 30 9.90 0.87 -28.47
N LEU A 31 8.69 0.62 -27.97
CA LEU A 31 8.38 0.54 -26.54
C LEU A 31 9.17 -0.57 -25.87
N ASP A 32 9.18 -1.76 -26.46
CA ASP A 32 9.93 -2.90 -25.93
C ASP A 32 11.43 -2.61 -25.93
N HIS A 33 11.95 -1.98 -26.99
CA HIS A 33 13.36 -1.62 -27.05
C HIS A 33 13.71 -0.59 -25.98
N LEU A 34 12.89 0.46 -25.83
CA LEU A 34 13.08 1.50 -24.82
C LEU A 34 13.02 0.92 -23.40
N ALA A 35 12.01 0.09 -23.10
CA ALA A 35 11.87 -0.58 -21.82
C ALA A 35 13.06 -1.51 -21.54
N THR A 36 13.50 -2.28 -22.53
CA THR A 36 14.69 -3.16 -22.41
C THR A 36 15.95 -2.35 -22.12
N THR A 37 16.19 -1.26 -22.86
CA THR A 37 17.35 -0.38 -22.65
C THR A 37 17.31 0.30 -21.28
N ALA A 38 16.13 0.67 -20.80
CA ALA A 38 15.95 1.23 -19.45
C ALA A 38 16.16 0.17 -18.35
N ALA A 39 15.87 -1.11 -18.63
CA ALA A 39 15.94 -2.22 -17.68
C ALA A 39 17.35 -2.82 -17.49
N VAL A 40 18.35 -2.44 -18.31
CA VAL A 40 19.72 -2.99 -18.32
C VAL A 40 20.44 -2.98 -16.95
N ASN A 41 19.90 -2.25 -15.96
CA ASN A 41 20.47 -2.13 -14.62
C ASN A 41 19.43 -2.26 -13.48
N SER A 42 18.19 -2.68 -13.77
CA SER A 42 17.09 -2.70 -12.77
C SER A 42 16.84 -4.04 -12.11
N ASP A 43 17.51 -5.11 -12.56
CA ASP A 43 17.41 -6.43 -11.93
C ASP A 43 18.41 -6.51 -10.77
N ASP A 44 17.89 -6.47 -9.55
CA ASP A 44 18.50 -6.99 -8.32
C ASP A 44 19.81 -6.38 -7.80
N VAL A 45 20.16 -5.13 -8.15
CA VAL A 45 21.30 -4.45 -7.52
C VAL A 45 20.82 -3.32 -6.61
N ASP A 46 20.85 -3.55 -5.29
CA ASP A 46 20.83 -2.48 -4.30
C ASP A 46 22.14 -1.71 -4.42
N TYR A 47 22.14 -0.64 -5.22
CA TYR A 47 23.24 0.30 -5.32
C TYR A 47 23.39 1.02 -3.98
N GLY A 48 23.99 0.35 -3.00
CA GLY A 48 24.38 0.93 -1.72
C GLY A 48 25.46 1.99 -1.93
N LYS A 49 26.67 1.75 -1.41
CA LYS A 49 27.81 2.68 -1.59
C LYS A 49 28.53 2.54 -2.93
N ASP A 50 28.19 1.53 -3.72
CA ASP A 50 28.86 1.23 -4.99
C ASP A 50 27.97 1.65 -6.17
N ALA A 51 27.81 2.96 -6.33
CA ALA A 51 27.22 3.50 -7.56
C ALA A 51 28.15 3.20 -8.75
N PRO A 52 27.62 2.83 -9.92
CA PRO A 52 28.42 2.67 -11.13
C PRO A 52 29.15 3.99 -11.43
N LYS A 53 30.45 3.90 -11.72
CA LYS A 53 31.27 5.08 -12.04
C LYS A 53 30.73 5.73 -13.31
N GLU A 54 30.49 7.04 -13.26
CA GLU A 54 30.20 7.89 -14.42
C GLU A 54 31.27 7.67 -15.49
N GLY A 55 30.96 6.92 -16.54
CA GLY A 55 31.94 6.57 -17.58
C GLY A 55 31.56 5.37 -18.45
N ASP A 56 30.61 4.54 -18.03
CA ASP A 56 30.13 3.42 -18.85
C ASP A 56 29.05 3.87 -19.84
N ALA A 57 29.31 3.73 -21.14
CA ALA A 57 28.42 4.19 -22.20
C ALA A 57 27.04 3.50 -22.16
N GLU A 58 27.00 2.24 -21.70
CA GLU A 58 25.76 1.49 -21.51
C GLU A 58 24.92 2.07 -20.36
N HIS A 59 25.56 2.50 -19.27
CA HIS A 59 24.88 3.13 -18.15
C HIS A 59 24.27 4.48 -18.55
N ALA A 60 25.02 5.31 -19.28
CA ALA A 60 24.50 6.58 -19.80
C ALA A 60 23.31 6.38 -20.75
N THR A 61 23.39 5.36 -21.63
CA THR A 61 22.29 5.02 -22.54
C THR A 61 21.05 4.56 -21.79
N SER A 62 21.21 3.70 -20.77
CA SER A 62 20.12 3.24 -19.90
C SER A 62 19.48 4.39 -19.13
N LEU A 63 20.28 5.33 -18.63
CA LEU A 63 19.80 6.52 -17.92
C LEU A 63 18.92 7.39 -18.84
N HIS A 64 19.38 7.69 -20.05
CA HIS A 64 18.60 8.44 -21.03
C HIS A 64 17.34 7.71 -21.47
N ALA A 65 17.38 6.37 -21.56
CA ALA A 65 16.20 5.56 -21.83
C ALA A 65 15.15 5.67 -20.71
N LYS A 66 15.57 5.62 -19.44
CA LYS A 66 14.67 5.86 -18.29
C LYS A 66 14.05 7.25 -18.34
N GLU A 67 14.86 8.29 -18.53
CA GLU A 67 14.40 9.68 -18.64
C GLU A 67 13.38 9.83 -19.77
N THR A 68 13.66 9.24 -20.95
CA THR A 68 12.78 9.24 -22.11
C THR A 68 11.46 8.51 -21.83
N ALA A 69 11.51 7.32 -21.23
CA ALA A 69 10.32 6.55 -20.88
C ALA A 69 9.41 7.32 -19.90
N MET A 70 10.00 7.95 -18.88
CA MET A 70 9.25 8.76 -17.92
C MET A 70 8.68 10.04 -18.53
N GLN A 71 9.39 10.70 -19.44
CA GLN A 71 8.85 11.85 -20.17
C GLN A 71 7.70 11.43 -21.09
N TRP A 72 7.82 10.27 -21.74
CA TRP A 72 6.74 9.74 -22.56
C TRP A 72 5.50 9.46 -21.72
N LEU A 73 5.65 8.77 -20.59
CA LEU A 73 4.55 8.56 -19.64
C LEU A 73 3.90 9.88 -19.18
N SER A 74 4.70 10.90 -18.88
CA SER A 74 4.21 12.23 -18.47
C SER A 74 3.41 12.93 -19.59
N CYS A 75 3.88 12.85 -20.84
CA CYS A 75 3.14 13.38 -21.99
C CYS A 75 1.83 12.62 -22.22
N CYS A 76 1.88 11.29 -22.09
CA CYS A 76 0.74 10.40 -22.20
C CYS A 76 -0.33 10.73 -21.16
N GLU A 77 0.09 10.86 -19.91
CA GLU A 77 -0.77 11.20 -18.77
C GLU A 77 -1.52 12.52 -18.99
N LYS A 78 -0.86 13.56 -19.50
CA LYS A 78 -1.45 14.90 -19.65
C LYS A 78 -2.31 15.08 -20.89
N HIS A 79 -1.92 14.46 -22.00
CA HIS A 79 -2.47 14.78 -23.32
C HIS A 79 -3.13 13.58 -24.01
N GLY A 80 -3.03 12.41 -23.41
CA GLY A 80 -3.47 11.16 -23.99
C GLY A 80 -4.94 10.83 -23.82
N ASP A 81 -5.47 10.09 -24.80
CA ASP A 81 -6.69 9.31 -24.58
C ASP A 81 -6.33 8.05 -23.80
N THR A 82 -6.96 7.87 -22.63
CA THR A 82 -6.69 6.73 -21.76
C THR A 82 -6.90 5.39 -22.45
N ARG A 83 -7.85 5.26 -23.38
CA ARG A 83 -8.11 4.01 -24.10
C ARG A 83 -6.94 3.60 -24.99
N ASP A 84 -6.32 4.58 -25.65
CA ASP A 84 -5.25 4.34 -26.63
C ASP A 84 -3.89 4.19 -25.96
N MET A 85 -3.75 4.62 -24.72
CA MET A 85 -2.47 4.69 -24.02
C MET A 85 -2.17 3.53 -23.08
N ILE A 86 -3.09 2.57 -22.95
CA ILE A 86 -2.87 1.38 -22.12
C ILE A 86 -1.61 0.62 -22.57
N ALA A 87 -1.38 0.46 -23.87
CA ALA A 87 -0.17 -0.20 -24.37
C ALA A 87 1.13 0.52 -23.97
N VAL A 88 1.11 1.86 -23.93
CA VAL A 88 2.28 2.65 -23.48
C VAL A 88 2.46 2.52 -21.96
N LEU A 89 1.35 2.55 -21.21
CA LEU A 89 1.37 2.38 -19.76
C LEU A 89 1.89 0.99 -19.38
N ASP A 90 1.40 -0.08 -20.00
CA ASP A 90 1.82 -1.45 -19.73
C ASP A 90 3.32 -1.63 -19.96
N ALA A 91 3.86 -1.02 -21.03
CA ALA A 91 5.28 -1.12 -21.37
C ALA A 91 6.17 -0.25 -20.46
N LEU A 92 5.78 0.99 -20.17
CA LEU A 92 6.67 1.98 -19.57
C LEU A 92 6.44 2.21 -18.08
N LEU A 93 5.25 1.94 -17.53
CA LEU A 93 4.98 2.06 -16.09
C LEU A 93 5.95 1.23 -15.22
N PRO A 94 6.35 0.00 -15.60
CA PRO A 94 7.37 -0.74 -14.86
C PRO A 94 8.69 0.05 -14.72
N VAL A 95 9.11 0.75 -15.78
CA VAL A 95 10.33 1.57 -15.77
C VAL A 95 10.23 2.68 -14.73
N ALA A 96 9.10 3.37 -14.65
CA ALA A 96 8.88 4.43 -13.66
C ALA A 96 8.79 3.88 -12.22
N LEU A 97 8.11 2.75 -12.01
CA LEU A 97 8.00 2.12 -10.69
C LEU A 97 9.38 1.63 -10.18
N LEU A 98 10.16 1.01 -11.06
CA LEU A 98 11.50 0.53 -10.73
C LEU A 98 12.47 1.69 -10.54
N SER A 99 12.41 2.77 -11.32
CA SER A 99 13.41 3.86 -11.25
C SER A 99 13.32 4.75 -10.00
N GLN A 100 12.39 4.51 -9.07
CA GLN A 100 12.28 5.33 -7.84
C GLN A 100 13.42 5.11 -6.83
N HIS A 101 14.26 4.08 -7.03
CA HIS A 101 15.46 3.85 -6.24
C HIS A 101 16.75 4.30 -6.94
N ASP A 102 16.65 4.94 -8.11
CA ASP A 102 17.81 5.31 -8.92
C ASP A 102 18.82 6.17 -8.12
N PRO A 103 20.14 5.93 -8.26
CA PRO A 103 21.17 6.70 -7.57
C PRO A 103 21.12 8.20 -7.91
N LYS A 104 20.70 8.58 -9.12
CA LYS A 104 20.56 9.98 -9.52
C LYS A 104 19.25 10.53 -8.93
N PRO A 105 19.29 11.49 -7.98
CA PRO A 105 18.09 11.94 -7.26
C PRO A 105 17.02 12.53 -8.20
N GLU A 106 17.44 13.20 -9.27
CA GLU A 106 16.53 13.80 -10.26
C GLU A 106 15.68 12.73 -10.97
N VAL A 107 16.28 11.59 -11.31
CA VAL A 107 15.60 10.46 -11.97
C VAL A 107 14.63 9.80 -11.01
N ALA A 108 15.05 9.55 -9.76
CA ALA A 108 14.18 8.98 -8.74
C ALA A 108 12.97 9.90 -8.44
N VAL A 109 13.18 11.22 -8.38
CA VAL A 109 12.10 12.21 -8.19
C VAL A 109 11.17 12.25 -9.40
N GLN A 110 11.71 12.25 -10.62
CA GLN A 110 10.91 12.21 -11.84
C GLN A 110 10.06 10.93 -11.89
N ALA A 111 10.66 9.77 -11.56
CA ALA A 111 10.00 8.47 -11.51
C ALA A 111 8.84 8.46 -10.52
N LYS A 112 9.06 9.03 -9.33
CA LYS A 112 8.02 9.21 -8.32
C LYS A 112 6.89 10.11 -8.83
N ASN A 113 7.23 11.29 -9.35
CA ASN A 113 6.24 12.28 -9.79
C ASN A 113 5.37 11.75 -10.94
N VAL A 114 5.96 11.06 -11.92
CA VAL A 114 5.19 10.50 -13.04
C VAL A 114 4.31 9.34 -12.58
N THR A 115 4.80 8.49 -11.67
CA THR A 115 3.99 7.40 -11.08
C THR A 115 2.80 7.95 -10.30
N ASP A 116 3.01 8.98 -9.48
CA ASP A 116 1.97 9.62 -8.68
C ASP A 116 0.93 10.32 -9.59
N ALA A 117 1.39 10.99 -10.67
CA ALA A 117 0.52 11.60 -11.68
C ALA A 117 -0.35 10.55 -12.38
N VAL A 118 0.27 9.50 -12.94
CA VAL A 118 -0.45 8.40 -13.61
C VAL A 118 -1.45 7.75 -12.65
N SER A 119 -1.08 7.45 -11.40
CA SER A 119 -2.02 6.86 -10.44
C SER A 119 -3.25 7.73 -10.14
N SER A 120 -3.10 9.06 -10.27
CA SER A 120 -4.14 10.04 -9.96
C SER A 120 -5.06 10.34 -11.15
N SER A 121 -4.56 10.25 -12.38
CA SER A 121 -5.27 10.66 -13.60
C SER A 121 -5.61 9.52 -14.53
N LEU A 122 -5.01 8.33 -14.40
CA LEU A 122 -5.42 7.14 -15.13
C LEU A 122 -6.91 6.89 -14.86
N ARG A 123 -7.75 6.96 -15.89
CA ARG A 123 -9.19 6.70 -15.80
C ARG A 123 -9.52 5.43 -16.56
N MET A 124 -9.72 4.34 -15.83
CA MET A 124 -10.26 3.13 -16.45
C MET A 124 -11.78 3.23 -16.54
N TYR A 125 -12.33 2.99 -17.73
CA TYR A 125 -13.77 2.97 -17.94
C TYR A 125 -14.30 1.56 -17.63
N PHE A 126 -15.06 1.43 -16.55
CA PHE A 126 -15.70 0.18 -16.14
C PHE A 126 -17.05 0.01 -16.84
N VAL A 127 -17.02 -0.13 -18.16
CA VAL A 127 -18.22 -0.39 -18.94
C VAL A 127 -18.63 -1.85 -18.72
N PRO A 128 -19.91 -2.15 -18.38
CA PRO A 128 -20.34 -3.53 -18.17
C PRO A 128 -20.05 -4.39 -19.42
N ARG A 129 -19.36 -5.53 -19.22
CA ARG A 129 -18.95 -6.48 -20.27
C ARG A 129 -17.87 -5.94 -21.24
N ASP A 130 -17.09 -4.95 -20.83
CA ASP A 130 -15.88 -4.56 -21.56
C ASP A 130 -14.72 -5.53 -21.24
N GLU A 131 -14.65 -6.62 -21.99
CA GLU A 131 -13.59 -7.61 -21.84
C GLU A 131 -12.18 -7.02 -22.03
N MET A 132 -12.04 -5.93 -22.80
CA MET A 132 -10.75 -5.29 -23.00
C MET A 132 -10.34 -4.52 -21.75
N GLY A 133 -11.24 -3.72 -21.19
CA GLY A 133 -11.03 -3.02 -19.92
C GLY A 133 -10.71 -3.97 -18.77
N GLU A 134 -11.43 -5.10 -18.68
CA GLU A 134 -11.16 -6.15 -17.68
C GLU A 134 -9.75 -6.74 -17.84
N ARG A 135 -9.35 -7.13 -19.06
CA ARG A 135 -7.99 -7.63 -19.33
C ARG A 135 -6.90 -6.62 -18.98
N ASN A 136 -7.12 -5.34 -19.30
CA ASN A 136 -6.14 -4.28 -19.03
C ASN A 136 -5.99 -4.02 -17.54
N LEU A 137 -7.10 -4.05 -16.79
CA LEU A 137 -7.08 -3.99 -15.34
C LEU A 137 -6.32 -5.17 -14.76
N ASP A 138 -6.64 -6.39 -15.20
CA ASP A 138 -5.94 -7.60 -14.74
C ASP A 138 -4.43 -7.58 -15.02
N SER A 139 -4.03 -7.09 -16.20
CA SER A 139 -2.62 -6.89 -16.56
C SER A 139 -1.93 -5.90 -15.61
N LEU A 140 -2.56 -4.77 -15.31
CA LEU A 140 -2.03 -3.79 -14.35
C LEU A 140 -1.88 -4.40 -12.96
N PHE A 141 -2.87 -5.14 -12.48
CA PHE A 141 -2.79 -5.79 -11.18
C PHE A 141 -1.72 -6.89 -11.14
N ALA A 142 -1.59 -7.69 -12.19
CA ALA A 142 -0.54 -8.69 -12.31
C ALA A 142 0.87 -8.05 -12.31
N LEU A 143 1.03 -6.90 -12.98
CA LEU A 143 2.25 -6.10 -12.93
C LEU A 143 2.55 -5.63 -11.50
N LEU A 144 1.58 -5.03 -10.82
CA LEU A 144 1.76 -4.51 -9.46
C LEU A 144 2.06 -5.63 -8.47
N GLU A 145 1.42 -6.79 -8.59
CA GLU A 145 1.69 -7.98 -7.80
C GLU A 145 3.11 -8.52 -8.05
N ARG A 146 3.55 -8.59 -9.30
CA ARG A 146 4.93 -8.98 -9.61
C ARG A 146 5.96 -8.02 -9.01
N LEU A 147 5.71 -6.71 -9.08
CA LEU A 147 6.62 -5.71 -8.50
C LEU A 147 6.53 -5.65 -6.97
N SER A 148 5.43 -6.13 -6.38
CA SER A 148 5.26 -6.22 -4.92
C SER A 148 6.26 -7.17 -4.26
N THR A 149 6.80 -8.12 -5.02
CA THR A 149 7.80 -9.09 -4.54
C THR A 149 9.24 -8.69 -4.86
N SER A 150 9.48 -7.45 -5.32
CA SER A 150 10.82 -6.94 -5.59
C SER A 150 11.67 -6.94 -4.31
N GLN A 151 12.96 -7.28 -4.43
CA GLN A 151 13.94 -7.16 -3.34
C GLN A 151 14.13 -5.71 -2.89
N ILE A 152 13.82 -4.75 -3.76
CA ILE A 152 13.99 -3.32 -3.50
C ILE A 152 12.75 -2.78 -2.80
N TRP A 153 12.87 -2.47 -1.52
CA TRP A 153 11.76 -1.98 -0.70
C TRP A 153 11.16 -0.65 -1.22
N LYS A 154 11.94 0.18 -1.91
CA LYS A 154 11.44 1.42 -2.55
C LYS A 154 10.46 1.11 -3.69
N THR A 155 10.70 0.06 -4.46
CA THR A 155 9.78 -0.46 -5.50
C THR A 155 8.50 -0.97 -4.85
N ARG A 156 8.62 -1.78 -3.80
CA ARG A 156 7.48 -2.25 -3.00
C ARG A 156 6.63 -1.09 -2.46
N GLY A 157 7.28 -0.05 -1.92
CA GLY A 157 6.62 1.17 -1.47
C GLY A 157 6.00 2.02 -2.60
N ALA A 158 6.58 1.98 -3.81
CA ALA A 158 6.01 2.63 -4.99
C ALA A 158 4.72 1.94 -5.45
N VAL A 159 4.70 0.60 -5.45
CA VAL A 159 3.50 -0.21 -5.73
C VAL A 159 2.37 0.15 -4.77
N LEU A 160 2.64 0.21 -3.47
CA LEU A 160 1.64 0.59 -2.45
C LEU A 160 1.06 1.99 -2.70
N ARG A 161 1.91 2.98 -2.99
CA ARG A 161 1.47 4.36 -3.25
C ARG A 161 0.62 4.45 -4.52
N PHE A 162 1.06 3.79 -5.58
CA PHE A 162 0.29 3.72 -6.82
C PHE A 162 -1.08 3.06 -6.58
N MET A 163 -1.08 1.89 -5.95
CA MET A 163 -2.29 1.11 -5.68
C MET A 163 -3.29 1.89 -4.83
N MET A 164 -2.83 2.53 -3.76
CA MET A 164 -3.68 3.33 -2.87
C MET A 164 -4.40 4.46 -3.63
N THR A 165 -3.65 5.25 -4.39
CA THR A 165 -4.20 6.40 -5.13
C THR A 165 -5.11 5.94 -6.26
N PHE A 166 -4.67 4.95 -7.04
CA PHE A 166 -5.46 4.40 -8.14
C PHE A 166 -6.78 3.79 -7.62
N ALA A 167 -6.71 2.98 -6.57
CA ALA A 167 -7.88 2.35 -5.98
C ALA A 167 -8.86 3.38 -5.39
N PHE A 168 -8.36 4.49 -4.81
CA PHE A 168 -9.22 5.56 -4.30
C PHE A 168 -10.16 6.12 -5.37
N TYR A 169 -9.66 6.40 -6.57
CA TYR A 169 -10.47 6.97 -7.66
C TYR A 169 -11.44 5.96 -8.30
N HIS A 170 -11.18 4.66 -8.17
CA HIS A 170 -11.96 3.61 -8.86
C HIS A 170 -12.75 2.69 -7.92
N TRP A 171 -12.65 2.88 -6.60
CA TRP A 171 -13.17 1.93 -5.60
C TRP A 171 -14.66 1.58 -5.78
N VAL A 172 -15.47 2.57 -6.15
CA VAL A 172 -16.92 2.40 -6.36
C VAL A 172 -17.23 1.45 -7.52
N PHE A 173 -16.34 1.35 -8.50
CA PHE A 173 -16.52 0.53 -9.69
C PHE A 173 -15.93 -0.88 -9.56
N PHE A 174 -15.09 -1.12 -8.55
CA PHE A 174 -14.47 -2.44 -8.35
C PHE A 174 -15.47 -3.49 -7.87
N SER A 175 -15.32 -4.69 -8.43
CA SER A 175 -16.02 -5.90 -7.95
C SER A 175 -15.55 -6.26 -6.53
N SER A 176 -16.37 -7.04 -5.81
CA SER A 176 -16.00 -7.54 -4.48
C SER A 176 -14.72 -8.38 -4.51
N GLU A 177 -14.51 -9.16 -5.57
CA GLU A 177 -13.30 -9.96 -5.76
C GLU A 177 -12.06 -9.08 -5.90
N LEU A 178 -12.14 -8.03 -6.72
CA LEU A 178 -11.02 -7.10 -6.90
C LEU A 178 -10.70 -6.32 -5.63
N LYS A 179 -11.73 -5.87 -4.89
CA LYS A 179 -11.55 -5.26 -3.57
C LYS A 179 -10.85 -6.21 -2.61
N GLN A 180 -11.25 -7.48 -2.58
CA GLN A 180 -10.61 -8.50 -1.76
C GLN A 180 -9.15 -8.74 -2.18
N ARG A 181 -8.85 -8.76 -3.48
CA ARG A 181 -7.49 -8.86 -4.04
C ARG A 181 -6.61 -7.68 -3.58
N ILE A 182 -7.12 -6.44 -3.68
CA ILE A 182 -6.43 -5.24 -3.19
C ILE A 182 -6.18 -5.30 -1.69
N HIS A 183 -7.21 -5.64 -0.90
CA HIS A 183 -7.07 -5.77 0.56
C HIS A 183 -6.03 -6.82 0.94
N ALA A 184 -6.02 -7.97 0.25
CA ALA A 184 -5.05 -9.03 0.49
C ALA A 184 -3.61 -8.55 0.19
N LEU A 185 -3.42 -7.86 -0.94
CA LEU A 185 -2.12 -7.31 -1.32
C LEU A 185 -1.62 -6.27 -0.31
N VAL A 186 -2.41 -5.24 0.01
CA VAL A 186 -2.03 -4.21 0.98
C VAL A 186 -1.78 -4.81 2.37
N SER A 187 -2.59 -5.79 2.77
CA SER A 187 -2.42 -6.48 4.06
C SER A 187 -1.15 -7.32 4.12
N ALA A 188 -0.64 -7.83 3.00
CA ALA A 188 0.62 -8.57 2.95
C ALA A 188 1.82 -7.67 3.30
N PHE A 189 1.78 -6.40 2.88
CA PHE A 189 2.82 -5.43 3.19
C PHE A 189 2.84 -4.96 4.66
N LEU A 190 1.78 -5.22 5.44
CA LEU A 190 1.81 -4.94 6.89
C LEU A 190 2.88 -5.76 7.62
N THR A 191 3.33 -6.87 7.03
CA THR A 191 4.37 -7.75 7.56
C THR A 191 5.65 -7.72 6.73
N ASP A 192 5.83 -6.69 5.89
CA ASP A 192 7.05 -6.51 5.08
C ASP A 192 8.30 -6.46 5.98
N GLU A 193 9.45 -6.94 5.51
CA GLU A 193 10.70 -6.85 6.27
C GLU A 193 11.10 -5.40 6.61
N GLN A 194 10.76 -4.45 5.74
CA GLN A 194 11.11 -3.04 5.89
C GLN A 194 10.01 -2.26 6.61
N ARG A 195 10.35 -1.59 7.72
CA ARG A 195 9.36 -0.87 8.56
C ARG A 195 8.71 0.31 7.85
N GLU A 196 9.42 0.96 6.94
CA GLU A 196 8.91 2.04 6.09
C GLU A 196 7.82 1.54 5.16
N VAL A 197 7.95 0.31 4.63
CA VAL A 197 6.93 -0.32 3.80
C VAL A 197 5.72 -0.71 4.67
N GLN A 198 5.93 -1.26 5.87
CA GLN A 198 4.83 -1.52 6.82
C GLN A 198 4.06 -0.23 7.18
N ALA A 199 4.77 0.89 7.40
CA ALA A 199 4.16 2.18 7.68
C ALA A 199 3.34 2.70 6.49
N MET A 200 3.86 2.55 5.27
CA MET A 200 3.14 2.89 4.03
C MET A 200 1.89 2.00 3.85
N ALA A 201 2.00 0.71 4.15
CA ALA A 201 0.87 -0.23 4.08
C ALA A 201 -0.24 0.12 5.07
N LYS A 202 0.12 0.49 6.31
CA LYS A 202 -0.83 1.02 7.30
C LYS A 202 -1.56 2.25 6.78
N TYR A 203 -0.83 3.19 6.16
CA TYR A 203 -1.41 4.40 5.57
C TYR A 203 -2.30 4.11 4.35
N ALA A 204 -1.88 3.19 3.49
CA ALA A 204 -2.67 2.74 2.35
C ALA A 204 -3.97 2.07 2.79
N LEU A 205 -3.90 1.14 3.75
CA LEU A 205 -5.06 0.46 4.31
C LEU A 205 -6.04 1.45 4.95
N ARG A 206 -5.55 2.43 5.72
CA ARG A 206 -6.36 3.52 6.28
C ARG A 206 -7.15 4.26 5.19
N SER A 207 -6.49 4.58 4.07
CA SER A 207 -7.11 5.31 2.96
C SER A 207 -8.17 4.46 2.24
N LEU A 208 -7.92 3.15 2.06
CA LEU A 208 -8.88 2.22 1.47
C LEU A 208 -10.11 2.00 2.36
N ILE A 209 -9.91 1.89 3.67
CA ILE A 209 -11.00 1.72 4.66
C ILE A 209 -12.02 2.86 4.56
N HIS A 210 -11.56 4.09 4.27
CA HIS A 210 -12.45 5.24 4.13
C HIS A 210 -13.45 5.09 2.97
N ASN A 211 -13.10 4.30 1.94
CA ASN A 211 -13.97 4.05 0.79
C ASN A 211 -14.86 2.81 0.99
N GLU A 212 -14.70 2.08 2.09
CA GLU A 212 -15.40 0.83 2.32
C GLU A 212 -16.76 0.99 3.01
N GLN A 213 -17.61 -0.03 2.83
CA GLN A 213 -18.87 -0.10 3.54
C GLN A 213 -18.62 -0.32 5.05
N PRO A 214 -19.30 0.40 5.95
CA PRO A 214 -19.10 0.26 7.39
C PRO A 214 -19.18 -1.19 7.90
N ALA A 215 -20.12 -1.99 7.38
CA ALA A 215 -20.29 -3.39 7.74
C ALA A 215 -19.06 -4.26 7.39
N VAL A 216 -18.37 -3.95 6.29
CA VAL A 216 -17.13 -4.65 5.89
C VAL A 216 -15.99 -4.27 6.83
N VAL A 217 -15.90 -2.99 7.20
CA VAL A 217 -14.88 -2.48 8.13
C VAL A 217 -15.09 -3.06 9.54
N GLU A 218 -16.33 -3.14 10.00
CA GLU A 218 -16.71 -3.77 11.27
C GLU A 218 -16.35 -5.27 11.28
N ALA A 219 -16.72 -6.02 10.23
CA ALA A 219 -16.35 -7.44 10.14
C ALA A 219 -14.81 -7.62 10.15
N MET A 220 -14.08 -6.71 9.50
CA MET A 220 -12.63 -6.71 9.52
C MET A 220 -12.06 -6.38 10.91
N SER A 221 -12.61 -5.38 11.62
CA SER A 221 -12.13 -5.00 12.96
C SER A 221 -12.28 -6.16 13.94
N VAL A 222 -13.45 -6.82 13.97
CA VAL A 222 -13.71 -7.98 14.82
C VAL A 222 -12.72 -9.11 14.56
N ARG A 223 -12.47 -9.44 13.28
CA ARG A 223 -11.49 -10.48 12.90
C ARG A 223 -10.08 -10.13 13.35
N LEU A 224 -9.63 -8.90 13.12
CA LEU A 224 -8.28 -8.46 13.50
C LEU A 224 -8.11 -8.40 15.03
N THR A 225 -9.13 -7.99 15.78
CA THR A 225 -9.11 -8.02 17.24
C THR A 225 -8.94 -9.45 17.77
N LEU A 226 -9.71 -10.40 17.22
CA LEU A 226 -9.59 -11.81 17.60
C LEU A 226 -8.20 -12.36 17.28
N ASN A 227 -7.68 -12.08 16.08
CA ASN A 227 -6.35 -12.53 15.67
C ASN A 227 -5.24 -11.93 16.56
N ALA A 228 -5.31 -10.63 16.86
CA ALA A 228 -4.38 -9.97 17.78
C ALA A 228 -4.37 -10.63 19.15
N GLN A 229 -5.55 -10.89 19.72
CA GLN A 229 -5.70 -11.54 21.03
C GLN A 229 -5.13 -12.96 21.02
N GLN A 230 -5.45 -13.77 20.01
CA GLN A 230 -4.94 -15.12 19.89
C GLN A 230 -3.42 -15.14 19.71
N ALA A 231 -2.88 -14.24 18.90
CA ALA A 231 -1.45 -14.15 18.64
C ALA A 231 -0.68 -13.71 19.90
N ARG A 232 -1.15 -12.66 20.57
CA ARG A 232 -0.56 -12.14 21.82
C ARG A 232 -0.56 -13.18 22.95
N THR A 233 -1.62 -13.97 23.07
CA THR A 233 -1.72 -15.02 24.11
C THR A 233 -0.83 -16.23 23.85
N LYS A 234 -0.62 -16.59 22.57
CA LYS A 234 0.26 -17.70 22.16
C LYS A 234 1.75 -17.32 22.17
N PHE A 235 2.09 -16.07 21.82
CA PHE A 235 3.46 -15.61 21.64
C PHE A 235 4.40 -15.92 22.82
N PRO A 236 4.09 -15.57 24.10
CA PRO A 236 5.00 -15.84 25.21
C PRO A 236 5.29 -17.33 25.40
N LYS A 237 4.33 -18.22 25.10
CA LYS A 237 4.51 -19.67 25.23
C LYS A 237 5.47 -20.21 24.16
N LEU A 238 5.31 -19.74 22.92
CA LEU A 238 6.18 -20.11 21.80
C LEU A 238 7.59 -19.57 21.99
N GLN A 239 7.71 -18.31 22.42
CA GLN A 239 9.01 -17.68 22.68
C GLN A 239 9.77 -18.42 23.80
N ARG A 240 9.12 -18.72 24.93
CA ARG A 240 9.75 -19.49 26.02
C ARG A 240 10.16 -20.90 25.57
N ARG A 241 9.39 -21.53 24.69
CA ARG A 241 9.75 -22.85 24.14
C ARG A 241 11.00 -22.75 23.27
N CYS A 242 11.08 -21.76 22.38
CA CYS A 242 12.25 -21.52 21.54
C CYS A 242 13.51 -21.30 22.41
N GLN A 243 13.41 -20.43 23.42
CA GLN A 243 14.52 -20.15 24.34
C GLN A 243 14.99 -21.38 25.13
N ARG A 244 14.07 -22.28 25.53
CA ARG A 244 14.46 -23.54 26.18
C ARG A 244 15.19 -24.48 25.23
N LEU A 245 14.68 -24.64 24.00
CA LEU A 245 15.35 -25.48 22.99
C LEU A 245 16.75 -24.96 22.66
N GLU A 246 16.94 -23.64 22.62
CA GLU A 246 18.27 -23.01 22.48
C GLU A 246 19.18 -23.31 23.66
N ALA A 247 18.67 -23.23 24.89
CA ALA A 247 19.44 -23.52 26.10
C ALA A 247 19.79 -25.02 26.24
N ASP A 248 18.91 -25.90 25.76
CA ASP A 248 19.09 -27.36 25.81
C ASP A 248 19.93 -27.90 24.63
N HIS A 249 20.42 -27.02 23.74
CA HIS A 249 21.17 -27.39 22.53
C HIS A 249 20.43 -28.43 21.66
N ALA A 250 19.12 -28.24 21.50
CA ALA A 250 18.28 -29.11 20.67
C ALA A 250 18.77 -29.18 19.21
N PRO A 251 18.41 -30.23 18.44
CA PRO A 251 18.78 -30.34 17.03
C PRO A 251 18.36 -29.10 16.22
N GLU A 252 19.21 -28.69 15.27
CA GLU A 252 19.00 -27.45 14.48
C GLU A 252 17.64 -27.43 13.75
N GLU A 253 17.18 -28.59 13.28
CA GLU A 253 15.86 -28.72 12.64
C GLU A 253 14.71 -28.39 13.60
N GLU A 254 14.77 -28.84 14.86
CA GLU A 254 13.74 -28.53 15.86
C GLU A 254 13.79 -27.04 16.24
N LEU A 255 15.00 -26.49 16.31
CA LEU A 255 15.22 -25.09 16.62
C LEU A 255 14.70 -24.16 15.52
N GLU A 256 14.98 -24.43 14.24
CA GLU A 256 14.46 -23.62 13.14
C GLU A 256 12.93 -23.71 13.04
N ASN A 257 12.36 -24.89 13.30
CA ASN A 257 10.91 -25.05 13.41
C ASN A 257 10.30 -24.19 14.54
N ALA A 258 10.98 -24.09 15.69
CA ALA A 258 10.54 -23.23 16.78
C ALA A 258 10.66 -21.74 16.42
N ARG A 259 11.78 -21.32 15.80
CA ARG A 259 12.00 -19.96 15.32
C ARG A 259 10.97 -19.55 14.27
N GLN A 260 10.66 -20.42 13.32
CA GLN A 260 9.65 -20.16 12.30
C GLN A 260 8.25 -19.94 12.90
N ARG A 261 7.88 -20.71 13.93
CA ARG A 261 6.63 -20.49 14.67
C ARG A 261 6.59 -19.16 15.41
N VAL A 262 7.73 -18.71 15.96
CA VAL A 262 7.85 -17.39 16.59
C VAL A 262 7.74 -16.29 15.53
N ARG A 263 8.43 -16.39 14.39
CA ARG A 263 8.31 -15.43 13.27
C ARG A 263 6.86 -15.35 12.76
N ALA A 264 6.20 -16.49 12.60
CA ALA A 264 4.81 -16.54 12.13
C ALA A 264 3.83 -15.87 13.11
N ILE A 265 3.95 -16.12 14.41
CA ILE A 265 3.06 -15.48 15.41
C ILE A 265 3.36 -13.97 15.54
N GLU A 266 4.61 -13.55 15.38
CA GLU A 266 5.00 -12.13 15.33
C GLU A 266 4.45 -11.42 14.09
N ALA A 267 4.47 -12.08 12.93
CA ALA A 267 3.83 -11.58 11.71
C ALA A 267 2.32 -11.41 11.91
N GLU A 268 1.64 -12.38 12.54
CA GLU A 268 0.20 -12.29 12.83
C GLU A 268 -0.13 -11.15 13.81
N MET A 269 0.69 -10.97 14.87
CA MET A 269 0.57 -9.81 15.76
C MET A 269 0.74 -8.50 14.99
N THR A 270 1.76 -8.42 14.13
CA THR A 270 2.08 -7.20 13.37
C THR A 270 0.95 -6.84 12.42
N LYS A 271 0.48 -7.81 11.61
CA LYS A 271 -0.65 -7.64 10.69
C LYS A 271 -1.90 -7.17 11.42
N SER A 272 -2.22 -7.81 12.55
CA SER A 272 -3.43 -7.50 13.31
C SER A 272 -3.37 -6.12 13.95
N VAL A 273 -2.26 -5.79 14.63
CA VAL A 273 -2.09 -4.50 15.31
C VAL A 273 -2.05 -3.35 14.31
N LEU A 274 -1.26 -3.45 13.23
CA LEU A 274 -1.19 -2.38 12.23
C LEU A 274 -2.51 -2.22 11.46
N GLY A 275 -3.24 -3.32 11.22
CA GLY A 275 -4.57 -3.28 10.63
C GLY A 275 -5.59 -2.58 11.53
N LEU A 276 -5.62 -2.91 12.83
CA LEU A 276 -6.47 -2.22 13.81
C LEU A 276 -6.10 -0.73 13.90
N SER A 277 -4.81 -0.40 13.91
CA SER A 277 -4.34 0.99 13.87
C SER A 277 -4.81 1.74 12.62
N ALA A 278 -4.82 1.09 11.45
CA ALA A 278 -5.33 1.70 10.23
C ALA A 278 -6.84 2.02 10.33
N ILE A 279 -7.64 1.12 10.91
CA ILE A 279 -9.08 1.32 11.13
C ILE A 279 -9.33 2.46 12.13
N VAL A 280 -8.62 2.47 13.27
CA VAL A 280 -8.76 3.54 14.28
C VAL A 280 -8.49 4.92 13.69
N LEU A 281 -7.51 5.04 12.79
CA LEU A 281 -7.13 6.32 12.18
C LEU A 281 -7.98 6.69 10.95
N ALA A 282 -8.81 5.79 10.43
CA ALA A 282 -9.62 6.03 9.24
C ALA A 282 -10.76 7.04 9.47
N PHE A 283 -11.12 7.30 10.74
CA PHE A 283 -12.22 8.16 11.15
C PHE A 283 -11.70 9.30 12.03
N PRO A 284 -11.12 10.38 11.47
CA PRO A 284 -10.47 11.44 12.27
C PRO A 284 -11.45 12.36 13.02
N HIS A 285 -12.74 12.34 12.68
CA HIS A 285 -13.78 13.22 13.26
C HIS A 285 -15.02 12.46 13.73
N ASP A 286 -14.96 11.13 13.74
CA ASP A 286 -16.05 10.28 14.18
C ASP A 286 -15.49 9.00 14.81
N VAL A 287 -16.30 8.38 15.66
CA VAL A 287 -15.99 7.12 16.30
C VAL A 287 -17.18 6.19 16.07
N PRO A 288 -17.11 5.33 15.04
CA PRO A 288 -18.06 4.24 14.84
C PRO A 288 -18.08 3.27 16.05
N ASP A 289 -19.21 2.62 16.30
CA ASP A 289 -19.40 1.76 17.49
C ASP A 289 -18.44 0.56 17.56
N PHE A 290 -17.93 0.11 16.40
CA PHE A 290 -16.93 -0.96 16.33
C PHE A 290 -15.50 -0.49 16.63
N VAL A 291 -15.26 0.82 16.80
CA VAL A 291 -13.94 1.38 17.08
C VAL A 291 -13.50 1.23 18.55
N PRO A 292 -14.32 1.64 19.55
CA PRO A 292 -13.94 1.54 20.96
C PRO A 292 -13.46 0.16 21.43
N PRO A 293 -14.08 -0.98 21.04
CA PRO A 293 -13.61 -2.31 21.44
C PRO A 293 -12.16 -2.63 21.03
N MET A 294 -11.66 -2.02 19.95
CA MET A 294 -10.27 -2.23 19.50
C MET A 294 -9.24 -1.68 20.49
N PHE A 295 -9.59 -0.64 21.25
CA PHE A 295 -8.68 0.02 22.20
C PHE A 295 -8.29 -0.92 23.34
N GLU A 296 -9.17 -1.81 23.77
CA GLU A 296 -8.86 -2.78 24.83
C GLU A 296 -7.77 -3.75 24.40
N GLU A 297 -7.83 -4.27 23.18
CA GLU A 297 -6.81 -5.19 22.69
C GLU A 297 -5.52 -4.44 22.33
N LEU A 298 -5.60 -3.28 21.68
CA LEU A 298 -4.43 -2.43 21.41
C LEU A 298 -3.71 -2.03 22.71
N GLY A 299 -4.44 -1.65 23.75
CA GLY A 299 -3.88 -1.29 25.06
C GLY A 299 -3.06 -2.41 25.69
N ARG A 300 -3.39 -3.68 25.44
CA ARG A 300 -2.61 -4.83 25.95
C ARG A 300 -1.22 -4.95 25.31
N PHE A 301 -0.99 -4.38 24.13
CA PHE A 301 0.33 -4.33 23.50
C PHE A 301 1.25 -3.25 24.10
N LEU A 302 0.69 -2.24 24.78
CA LEU A 302 1.48 -1.22 25.49
C LEU A 302 2.24 -1.81 26.69
N TYR A 303 1.71 -2.88 27.27
CA TYR A 303 2.22 -3.53 28.48
C TYR A 303 2.87 -4.89 28.23
N LEU A 304 3.02 -5.27 26.95
CA LEU A 304 3.65 -6.54 26.61
C LEU A 304 5.15 -6.47 26.95
N LYS A 305 5.69 -7.50 27.61
CA LYS A 305 7.11 -7.53 27.97
C LYS A 305 7.98 -7.36 26.71
N LYS A 306 8.87 -6.38 26.71
CA LYS A 306 9.87 -6.14 25.65
C LYS A 306 10.83 -7.31 25.51
N SER A 307 10.43 -8.30 24.71
CA SER A 307 11.16 -9.55 24.52
C SER A 307 11.64 -9.76 23.08
N SER A 308 11.20 -8.93 22.13
CA SER A 308 11.70 -8.90 20.76
C SER A 308 11.64 -7.48 20.17
N SER A 309 12.35 -7.27 19.06
CA SER A 309 12.30 -6.02 18.29
C SER A 309 10.89 -5.76 17.74
N THR A 310 10.18 -6.82 17.32
CA THR A 310 8.79 -6.74 16.87
C THR A 310 7.87 -6.24 17.98
N VAL A 311 7.96 -6.77 19.20
CA VAL A 311 7.12 -6.29 20.33
C VAL A 311 7.37 -4.81 20.62
N SER A 312 8.63 -4.38 20.64
CA SER A 312 8.98 -2.96 20.86
C SER A 312 8.44 -2.05 19.75
N TYR A 313 8.47 -2.52 18.49
CA TYR A 313 7.87 -1.81 17.36
C TYR A 313 6.35 -1.69 17.49
N LEU A 314 5.66 -2.77 17.87
CA LEU A 314 4.20 -2.76 18.04
C LEU A 314 3.76 -1.85 19.19
N GLU A 315 4.47 -1.86 20.32
CA GLU A 315 4.22 -0.91 21.42
C GLU A 315 4.30 0.54 20.92
N LYS A 316 5.37 0.88 20.18
CA LYS A 316 5.54 2.21 19.59
C LYS A 316 4.41 2.54 18.61
N ALA A 317 4.08 1.62 17.70
CA ALA A 317 3.04 1.83 16.70
C ALA A 317 1.65 2.04 17.32
N VAL A 318 1.32 1.29 18.38
CA VAL A 318 0.08 1.47 19.15
C VAL A 318 0.08 2.83 19.84
N LYS A 319 1.18 3.20 20.51
CA LYS A 319 1.30 4.49 21.19
C LYS A 319 1.06 5.66 20.22
N GLU A 320 1.72 5.63 19.07
CA GLU A 320 1.55 6.64 18.00
C GLU A 320 0.10 6.69 17.49
N THR A 321 -0.52 5.53 17.28
CA THR A 321 -1.93 5.43 16.84
C THR A 321 -2.88 6.10 17.83
N LEU A 322 -2.74 5.80 19.12
CA LEU A 322 -3.61 6.32 20.17
C LEU A 322 -3.41 7.83 20.37
N LEU A 323 -2.17 8.32 20.27
CA LEU A 323 -1.86 9.75 20.29
C LEU A 323 -2.46 10.48 19.09
N ASP A 324 -2.35 9.92 17.88
CA ASP A 324 -2.93 10.51 16.68
C ASP A 324 -4.46 10.53 16.75
N PHE A 325 -5.08 9.45 17.23
CA PHE A 325 -6.52 9.41 17.46
C PHE A 325 -6.96 10.52 18.41
N LYS A 326 -6.29 10.66 19.57
CA LYS A 326 -6.61 11.71 20.53
C LYS A 326 -6.42 13.10 19.92
N ARG A 327 -5.35 13.31 19.16
CA ARG A 327 -5.06 14.57 18.48
C ARG A 327 -6.17 14.97 17.50
N THR A 328 -6.71 14.05 16.70
CA THR A 328 -7.76 14.40 15.72
C THR A 328 -9.15 14.59 16.35
N HIS A 329 -9.39 14.02 17.53
CA HIS A 329 -10.67 14.11 18.25
C HIS A 329 -10.66 15.12 19.41
N GLN A 330 -9.58 15.89 19.55
CA GLN A 330 -9.37 16.77 20.71
C GLN A 330 -10.47 17.85 20.83
N ASP A 331 -10.89 18.44 19.71
CA ASP A 331 -11.88 19.52 19.69
C ASP A 331 -13.26 19.04 20.17
N ASN A 332 -13.63 17.80 19.82
CA ASN A 332 -14.90 17.17 20.20
C ASN A 332 -14.74 16.13 21.31
N TRP A 333 -13.71 16.24 22.15
CA TRP A 333 -13.36 15.19 23.12
C TRP A 333 -14.46 14.93 24.15
N LEU A 334 -15.22 15.95 24.57
CA LEU A 334 -16.30 15.82 25.54
C LEU A 334 -17.43 14.89 25.06
N GLU A 335 -17.74 14.93 23.77
CA GLU A 335 -18.70 14.03 23.13
C GLU A 335 -18.03 12.68 22.84
N THR A 336 -16.83 12.72 22.24
CA THR A 336 -16.07 11.52 21.85
C THR A 336 -15.90 10.54 23.00
N LYS A 337 -15.52 11.02 24.20
CA LYS A 337 -15.29 10.17 25.37
C LYS A 337 -16.55 9.43 25.85
N THR A 338 -17.76 9.90 25.51
CA THR A 338 -19.02 9.23 25.90
C THR A 338 -19.25 7.92 25.14
N LYS A 339 -18.58 7.73 24.00
CA LYS A 339 -18.62 6.52 23.18
C LYS A 339 -17.74 5.39 23.72
N PHE A 340 -16.96 5.64 24.77
CA PHE A 340 -16.01 4.69 25.34
C PHE A 340 -16.42 4.24 26.74
N SER A 341 -16.12 2.98 27.05
CA SER A 341 -16.17 2.49 28.43
C SER A 341 -15.04 3.08 29.26
N ARG A 342 -15.14 3.02 30.60
CA ARG A 342 -14.06 3.52 31.48
C ARG A 342 -12.74 2.81 31.20
N ALA A 343 -12.76 1.48 31.04
CA ALA A 343 -11.57 0.70 30.74
C ALA A 343 -10.91 1.08 29.41
N GLN A 344 -11.71 1.47 28.41
CA GLN A 344 -11.18 1.93 27.12
C GLN A 344 -10.59 3.34 27.22
N LEU A 345 -11.20 4.23 28.03
CA LEU A 345 -10.68 5.57 28.29
C LEU A 345 -9.35 5.52 29.05
N ASP A 346 -9.22 4.61 30.02
CA ASP A 346 -7.98 4.44 30.79
C ASP A 346 -6.78 4.15 29.84
N VAL A 347 -6.97 3.34 28.78
CA VAL A 347 -5.93 3.08 27.76
C VAL A 347 -5.49 4.37 27.04
N ILE A 348 -6.42 5.28 26.75
CA ILE A 348 -6.13 6.55 26.09
C ILE A 348 -5.42 7.52 27.05
N GLU A 349 -5.82 7.53 28.32
CA GLU A 349 -5.23 8.35 29.38
C GLU A 349 -3.78 7.91 29.67
N ASP A 350 -3.52 6.61 29.74
CA ASP A 350 -2.19 6.03 29.99
C ASP A 350 -1.15 6.48 28.96
N VAL A 351 -1.55 6.57 27.69
CA VAL A 351 -0.66 7.00 26.59
C VAL A 351 -0.48 8.51 26.55
N ALA A 352 -1.46 9.26 27.05
CA ALA A 352 -1.46 10.72 27.02
C ALA A 352 -0.61 11.38 28.11
N ILE A 353 -0.05 10.60 29.04
CA ILE A 353 0.95 11.09 29.99
C ILE A 353 2.17 11.57 29.17
N ALA A 354 2.54 12.84 29.37
CA ALA A 354 3.42 13.61 28.50
C ALA A 354 4.78 12.92 28.23
N PRO A 355 5.46 13.26 27.11
CA PRO A 355 6.84 12.83 26.87
C PRO A 355 7.75 13.14 28.06
N SER A 356 8.76 12.31 28.30
CA SER A 356 9.68 12.38 29.45
C SER A 356 10.51 13.67 29.58
N TYR A 357 10.25 14.70 28.75
CA TYR A 357 10.89 16.01 28.83
C TYR A 357 10.14 16.99 29.74
N PHE A 358 8.98 16.60 30.28
CA PHE A 358 8.19 17.38 31.23
C PHE A 358 8.38 16.98 32.70
N SER A 359 9.34 16.09 32.99
CA SER A 359 9.67 15.63 34.36
C SER A 359 10.94 16.28 34.89
#